data_AF-A0A7C3JIW9-F1
#
_entry.id   AF-A0A7C3JIW9-F1
#
_cell.length_a   1.000
_cell.length_b   1.000
_cell.length_c   1.000
_cell.angle_alpha   90.00
_cell.angle_beta   90.00
_cell.angle_gamma   90.00
#
_symmetry.space_group_name_H-M   'P 1'
#
loop_
_entity.id
_entity.type
_entity.pdbx_description
1 polymer ?
#
loop_
_entity_poly.entity_id
_entity_poly.type
_entity_poly.pdbx_seq_one_letter_code
_entity_poly.pdbx_strand_id
1 'polypeptide(L)'
;MPAALHADKKKLYLGWPIVALIALLGFGSWSGGNLAAALNSPAVDRSYVGADDESAGTFCRLEAARIRYSQSTYSLYGKTEEGGFYSVEENIQWLKDHPDEDLPWGGPIRVFRKQAFMDDWGPLSHEGFTGDPKNLQNGKIYTLDHRRLVAYRLAGRKTIPAQWASLSVVRDNRWKFTTMNGGRSIAPKPEVLQLRHCRSRLSSVCDPPLVPTVRGRDHSGVSFALQQ
;
A
#
# COMPACT_ATOMS: atom_id res chain seq x y z
N MET A 1 -0.82 42.54 27.76
CA MET A 1 -0.16 42.39 29.07
C MET A 1 -1.14 41.74 30.04
N PRO A 2 -0.69 40.84 30.93
CA PRO A 2 -1.35 39.54 31.13
C PRO A 2 -2.02 39.37 32.50
N ALA A 3 -2.93 38.39 32.59
CA ALA A 3 -3.32 37.77 33.85
C ALA A 3 -3.24 36.24 33.67
N ALA A 4 -2.15 35.67 34.17
CA ALA A 4 -1.93 34.24 34.30
C ALA A 4 -2.58 33.75 35.60
N LEU A 5 -3.35 32.66 35.55
CA LEU A 5 -3.76 31.93 36.75
C LEU A 5 -3.05 30.58 36.77
N HIS A 6 -2.09 30.49 37.69
CA HIS A 6 -1.39 29.30 38.14
C HIS A 6 -2.37 28.35 38.87
N ALA A 7 -2.30 27.06 38.57
CA ALA A 7 -2.82 26.02 39.46
C ALA A 7 -1.72 24.98 39.71
N ASP A 8 -1.11 25.14 40.87
CA ASP A 8 -0.11 24.28 41.51
C ASP A 8 -0.76 22.97 41.98
N LYS A 9 -0.18 21.82 41.61
CA LYS A 9 -0.50 20.52 42.21
C LYS A 9 0.79 19.81 42.61
N LYS A 10 1.26 20.15 43.81
CA LYS A 10 2.18 19.34 44.61
C LYS A 10 1.48 18.04 45.02
N LYS A 11 2.08 16.88 44.69
CA LYS A 11 1.91 15.64 45.47
C LYS A 11 3.26 15.00 45.73
N LEU A 12 3.69 15.25 46.97
CA LEU A 12 4.45 14.45 47.92
C LEU A 12 4.99 13.07 47.49
N TYR A 13 6.28 12.93 47.79
CA TYR A 13 7.10 11.73 47.91
C TYR A 13 6.58 10.70 48.93
N LEU A 14 6.63 9.42 48.54
CA LEU A 14 6.97 8.24 49.36
C LEU A 14 7.76 7.32 48.39
N GLY A 15 9.00 6.89 48.57
CA GLY A 15 9.77 6.66 49.78
C GLY A 15 9.83 5.15 50.08
N TRP A 16 10.38 4.31 49.20
CA TRP A 16 10.66 2.89 49.49
C TRP A 16 12.14 2.55 49.15
N PRO A 17 12.92 1.97 50.10
CA PRO A 17 14.33 1.66 49.92
C PRO A 17 14.60 0.23 49.40
N ILE A 18 15.65 0.15 48.56
CA ILE A 18 16.71 -0.86 48.42
C ILE A 18 16.45 -2.25 49.06
N VAL A 19 16.47 -3.31 48.24
CA VAL A 19 17.19 -4.56 48.54
C VAL A 19 17.76 -5.14 47.24
N ALA A 20 19.09 -5.05 47.10
CA ALA A 20 19.87 -5.95 46.26
C ALA A 20 20.24 -7.18 47.12
N LEU A 21 19.99 -8.39 46.62
CA LEU A 21 20.58 -9.60 47.18
C LEU A 21 21.02 -10.52 46.04
N ILE A 22 22.34 -10.65 45.93
CA ILE A 22 23.05 -11.67 45.17
C ILE A 22 23.07 -12.93 46.03
N ALA A 23 22.67 -14.07 45.48
CA ALA A 23 23.01 -15.38 46.03
C ALA A 23 23.44 -16.32 44.88
N LEU A 24 24.74 -16.57 44.85
CA LEU A 24 25.41 -17.67 44.18
C LEU A 24 25.09 -19.00 44.89
N LEU A 25 25.06 -20.07 44.08
CA LEU A 25 25.36 -21.48 44.36
C LEU A 25 24.20 -22.44 44.06
N GLY A 26 24.48 -23.38 43.15
CA GLY A 26 23.59 -24.50 42.83
C GLY A 26 24.04 -25.28 41.61
N PHE A 27 25.24 -25.88 41.67
CA PHE A 27 25.64 -26.96 40.77
C PHE A 27 24.63 -28.11 40.87
N GLY A 28 23.98 -28.43 39.74
CA GLY A 28 23.11 -29.59 39.59
C GLY A 28 23.27 -30.15 38.18
N SER A 29 24.21 -31.09 38.06
CA SER A 29 24.44 -31.91 36.87
C SER A 29 23.18 -32.70 36.52
N TRP A 30 22.61 -32.48 35.33
CA TRP A 30 21.76 -33.46 34.67
C TRP A 30 22.29 -33.74 33.27
N SER A 31 22.64 -35.00 33.09
CA SER A 31 23.19 -35.69 31.94
C SER A 31 22.36 -35.61 30.67
N GLY A 32 23.05 -35.41 29.54
CA GLY A 32 22.93 -36.28 28.37
C GLY A 32 21.78 -36.03 27.40
N GLY A 33 21.97 -35.09 26.47
CA GLY A 33 21.10 -34.91 25.31
C GLY A 33 21.82 -34.19 24.16
N ASN A 34 22.56 -34.97 23.36
CA ASN A 34 23.11 -34.70 22.02
C ASN A 34 23.11 -33.25 21.49
N LEU A 35 24.22 -32.54 21.72
CA LEU A 35 24.56 -31.22 21.18
C LEU A 35 25.11 -31.27 19.73
N ALA A 36 24.65 -32.23 18.92
CA ALA A 36 25.17 -32.48 17.56
C ALA A 36 24.12 -32.50 16.44
N ALA A 37 22.87 -32.08 16.72
CA ALA A 37 21.80 -32.00 15.70
C ALA A 37 21.40 -30.57 15.29
N ALA A 38 22.08 -29.53 15.81
CA ALA A 38 21.73 -28.14 15.54
C ALA A 38 22.68 -27.40 14.55
N LEU A 39 23.63 -28.12 13.92
CA LEU A 39 24.66 -27.51 13.07
C LEU A 39 24.52 -27.75 11.56
N ASN A 40 23.38 -28.28 11.09
CA ASN A 40 23.11 -28.39 9.64
C ASN A 40 21.72 -27.85 9.29
N SER A 41 21.57 -26.53 9.34
CA SER A 41 20.52 -25.83 8.59
C SER A 41 21.16 -24.71 7.79
N PRO A 42 20.89 -24.62 6.48
CA PRO A 42 21.55 -23.65 5.61
C PRO A 42 21.15 -22.24 6.02
N ALA A 43 22.14 -21.35 5.98
CA ALA A 43 22.05 -19.94 6.34
C ALA A 43 20.80 -19.28 5.72
N VAL A 44 19.83 -18.94 6.56
CA VAL A 44 18.84 -17.91 6.26
C VAL A 44 19.35 -16.62 6.89
N ASP A 45 20.01 -15.83 6.05
CA ASP A 45 20.21 -14.38 6.12
C ASP A 45 19.76 -13.71 7.44
N ARG A 46 20.73 -13.50 8.32
CA ARG A 46 20.62 -12.65 9.51
C ARG A 46 20.62 -11.18 9.08
N SER A 47 19.47 -10.68 8.64
CA SER A 47 19.11 -9.26 8.74
C SER A 47 17.78 -9.13 9.50
N TYR A 48 17.77 -9.67 10.73
CA TYR A 48 16.65 -9.55 11.65
C TYR A 48 16.71 -8.16 12.29
N VAL A 49 15.86 -7.25 11.79
CA VAL A 49 15.49 -6.04 12.51
C VAL A 49 14.75 -6.51 13.77
N GLY A 50 15.18 -6.06 14.95
CA GLY A 50 14.66 -6.54 16.24
C GLY A 50 13.16 -6.28 16.40
N ALA A 51 12.49 -7.07 17.24
CA ALA A 51 11.07 -6.95 17.53
C ALA A 51 10.64 -5.56 18.05
N ASP A 52 11.59 -4.76 18.54
CA ASP A 52 11.36 -3.43 19.09
C ASP A 52 11.03 -2.38 18.00
N ASP A 53 11.48 -2.59 16.75
CA ASP A 53 11.28 -1.67 15.61
C ASP A 53 9.95 -1.89 14.85
N GLU A 54 9.15 -2.90 15.24
CA GLU A 54 7.84 -3.21 14.63
C GLU A 54 6.64 -2.83 15.50
N SER A 55 6.89 -2.00 16.51
CA SER A 55 5.86 -1.49 17.41
C SER A 55 4.81 -0.67 16.65
N ALA A 56 3.54 -0.84 17.01
CA ALA A 56 2.44 -0.16 16.34
C ALA A 56 2.60 1.37 16.42
N GLY A 57 2.41 2.05 15.29
CA GLY A 57 2.59 3.49 15.17
C GLY A 57 4.02 3.91 14.81
N THR A 58 5.00 3.02 14.92
CA THR A 58 6.40 3.31 14.61
C THR A 58 6.60 3.59 13.13
N PHE A 59 7.22 4.73 12.85
CA PHE A 59 7.57 5.19 11.52
C PHE A 59 8.95 4.67 11.12
N CYS A 60 9.08 4.17 9.90
CA CYS A 60 10.36 3.73 9.35
C CYS A 60 10.40 3.91 7.81
N ARG A 61 11.59 3.80 7.22
CA ARG A 61 11.73 3.60 5.78
C ARG A 61 11.95 2.14 5.49
N LEU A 62 11.13 1.55 4.61
CA LEU A 62 11.25 0.15 4.20
C LEU A 62 11.54 0.06 2.71
N GLU A 63 12.26 -0.99 2.33
CA GLU A 63 12.44 -1.31 0.91
C GLU A 63 11.10 -1.71 0.29
N ALA A 64 10.71 -1.02 -0.79
CA ALA A 64 9.45 -1.28 -1.47
C ALA A 64 9.33 -2.74 -1.94
N ALA A 65 10.44 -3.38 -2.30
CA ALA A 65 10.51 -4.77 -2.75
C ALA A 65 10.17 -5.79 -1.64
N ARG A 66 10.39 -5.46 -0.37
CA ARG A 66 10.14 -6.35 0.78
C ARG A 66 8.68 -6.42 1.19
N ILE A 67 7.88 -5.41 0.82
CA ILE A 67 6.46 -5.30 1.21
C ILE A 67 5.58 -6.06 0.23
N ARG A 68 4.66 -6.88 0.71
CA ARG A 68 3.74 -7.66 -0.11
C ARG A 68 2.35 -7.05 -0.15
N TYR A 69 1.59 -7.33 -1.20
CA TYR A 69 0.18 -6.97 -1.30
C TYR A 69 -0.67 -7.96 -0.53
N SER A 70 -1.55 -7.47 0.36
CA SER A 70 -2.53 -8.36 1.00
C SER A 70 -3.76 -8.63 0.12
N GLN A 71 -4.01 -7.79 -0.88
CA GLN A 71 -5.16 -7.85 -1.78
C GLN A 71 -4.74 -8.34 -3.17
N SER A 72 -5.66 -9.01 -3.89
CA SER A 72 -5.45 -9.49 -5.27
C SER A 72 -5.63 -8.41 -6.34
N THR A 73 -6.49 -7.42 -6.08
CA THR A 73 -6.77 -6.32 -7.00
C THR A 73 -6.78 -4.97 -6.31
N TYR A 74 -6.57 -3.87 -7.06
CA TYR A 74 -6.67 -2.49 -6.56
C TYR A 74 -7.50 -1.61 -7.51
N SER A 75 -8.16 -0.57 -7.00
CA SER A 75 -8.83 0.43 -7.86
C SER A 75 -7.84 1.46 -8.41
N LEU A 76 -8.06 1.95 -9.63
CA LEU A 76 -7.22 2.99 -10.24
C LEU A 76 -7.33 4.34 -9.54
N TYR A 77 -8.43 4.57 -8.81
CA TYR A 77 -8.71 5.81 -8.09
C TYR A 77 -8.89 5.56 -6.60
N GLY A 78 -8.57 6.56 -5.79
CA GLY A 78 -8.82 6.60 -4.36
C GLY A 78 -9.42 7.92 -3.91
N LYS A 79 -10.04 7.91 -2.73
CA LYS A 79 -10.47 9.13 -2.04
C LYS A 79 -9.33 9.65 -1.18
N THR A 80 -9.16 10.97 -1.16
CA THR A 80 -8.35 11.70 -0.19
C THR A 80 -9.16 11.95 1.08
N GLU A 81 -8.49 12.34 2.16
CA GLU A 81 -9.16 12.68 3.44
C GLU A 81 -10.07 13.91 3.31
N GLU A 82 -9.70 14.83 2.41
CA GLU A 82 -10.46 16.06 2.10
C GLU A 82 -11.66 15.80 1.16
N GLY A 83 -11.94 14.54 0.81
CA GLY A 83 -13.05 14.17 -0.07
C GLY A 83 -12.78 14.30 -1.56
N GLY A 84 -11.59 14.77 -1.97
CA GLY A 84 -11.12 14.71 -3.35
C GLY A 84 -10.77 13.29 -3.81
N PHE A 85 -10.47 13.13 -5.10
CA PHE A 85 -9.99 11.86 -5.67
C PHE A 85 -8.54 12.00 -6.13
N TYR A 86 -7.80 10.90 -6.05
CA TYR A 86 -6.48 10.78 -6.67
C TYR A 86 -6.44 9.51 -7.53
N SER A 87 -5.73 9.56 -8.66
CA SER A 87 -5.44 8.37 -9.45
C SER A 87 -4.07 7.78 -9.09
N VAL A 88 -3.91 6.48 -9.34
CA VAL A 88 -2.61 5.81 -9.20
C VAL A 88 -1.62 6.36 -10.22
N GLU A 89 -2.07 6.73 -11.42
CA GLU A 89 -1.23 7.31 -12.47
C GLU A 89 -0.68 8.69 -12.09
N GLU A 90 -1.51 9.59 -11.57
CA GLU A 90 -1.07 10.90 -11.07
C GLU A 90 -0.05 10.74 -9.94
N ASN A 91 -0.27 9.80 -9.00
CA ASN A 91 0.70 9.52 -7.95
C ASN A 91 2.06 9.05 -8.52
N ILE A 92 2.03 8.19 -9.55
CA ILE A 92 3.25 7.71 -10.21
C ILE A 92 3.98 8.88 -10.85
N GLN A 93 3.26 9.72 -11.59
CA GLN A 93 3.84 10.86 -12.27
C GLN A 93 4.44 11.85 -11.27
N TRP A 94 3.70 12.20 -10.22
CA TRP A 94 4.18 13.09 -9.17
C TRP A 94 5.49 12.58 -8.53
N LEU A 95 5.56 11.29 -8.19
CA LEU A 95 6.75 10.67 -7.60
C LEU A 95 7.95 10.64 -8.56
N LYS A 96 7.72 10.59 -9.88
CA LYS A 96 8.79 10.71 -10.87
C LYS A 96 9.29 12.15 -10.98
N ASP A 97 8.39 13.12 -10.90
CA ASP A 97 8.70 14.55 -11.02
C ASP A 97 9.38 15.10 -9.75
N HIS A 98 9.17 14.47 -8.59
CA HIS A 98 9.72 14.89 -7.30
C HIS A 98 10.59 13.78 -6.70
N PRO A 99 11.79 13.50 -7.25
CA PRO A 99 12.57 12.30 -6.92
C PRO A 99 13.07 12.21 -5.46
N ASP A 100 13.05 13.31 -4.71
CA ASP A 100 13.50 13.32 -3.32
C ASP A 100 12.35 13.43 -2.31
N GLU A 101 11.10 13.46 -2.80
CA GLU A 101 9.92 13.66 -1.98
C GLU A 101 9.00 12.43 -1.96
N ASP A 102 8.29 12.30 -0.85
CA ASP A 102 7.22 11.33 -0.64
C ASP A 102 5.86 11.96 -0.98
N LEU A 103 4.85 11.13 -1.28
CA LEU A 103 3.51 11.65 -1.61
C LEU A 103 3.03 12.58 -0.47
N PRO A 104 2.63 13.83 -0.78
CA PRO A 104 2.23 14.77 0.27
C PRO A 104 0.85 14.44 0.84
N TRP A 105 0.14 13.46 0.26
CA TRP A 105 -1.16 12.97 0.71
C TRP A 105 -1.13 11.50 1.16
N GLY A 106 -1.98 11.18 2.13
CA GLY A 106 -2.23 9.82 2.62
C GLY A 106 -1.24 9.31 3.69
N GLY A 107 -0.21 10.10 4.03
CA GLY A 107 0.77 9.76 5.06
C GLY A 107 1.66 8.55 4.71
N PRO A 108 2.32 7.93 5.70
CA PRO A 108 3.12 6.72 5.49
C PRO A 108 2.28 5.51 5.04
N ILE A 109 2.89 4.53 4.38
CA ILE A 109 2.23 3.28 4.01
C ILE A 109 2.08 2.40 5.24
N ARG A 110 0.84 2.02 5.57
CA ARG A 110 0.58 1.11 6.68
C ARG A 110 0.98 -0.31 6.31
N VAL A 111 1.82 -0.90 7.15
CA VAL A 111 2.35 -2.25 6.99
C VAL A 111 2.15 -3.08 8.25
N PHE A 112 2.15 -4.40 8.09
CA PHE A 112 2.14 -5.33 9.22
C PHE A 112 2.87 -6.61 8.86
N ARG A 113 3.42 -7.28 9.87
CA ARG A 113 4.01 -8.61 9.72
C ARG A 113 2.94 -9.66 10.01
N LYS A 114 2.73 -10.58 9.07
CA LYS A 114 1.79 -11.69 9.29
C LYS A 114 2.34 -12.64 10.35
N GLN A 115 1.56 -12.85 11.41
CA GLN A 115 1.85 -13.77 12.51
C GLN A 115 0.92 -14.99 12.46
N ALA A 116 1.36 -16.14 12.99
CA ALA A 116 0.60 -17.39 12.92
C ALA A 116 -0.77 -17.29 13.63
N PHE A 117 -0.83 -16.68 14.82
CA PHE A 117 -2.07 -16.52 15.59
C PHE A 117 -3.17 -15.73 14.85
N MET A 118 -2.83 -14.98 13.80
CA MET A 118 -3.80 -14.25 13.00
C MET A 118 -4.70 -15.20 12.19
N ASP A 119 -4.32 -16.46 11.99
CA ASP A 119 -5.12 -17.47 11.28
C ASP A 119 -6.42 -17.81 12.01
N ASP A 120 -6.47 -17.55 13.32
CA ASP A 120 -7.65 -17.80 14.17
C ASP A 120 -8.69 -16.68 14.09
N TRP A 121 -8.39 -15.56 13.42
CA TRP A 121 -9.34 -14.45 13.27
C TRP A 121 -10.48 -14.75 12.29
N GLY A 122 -10.29 -15.78 11.45
CA GLY A 122 -11.22 -16.18 10.41
C GLY A 122 -11.43 -15.12 9.32
N PRO A 123 -12.25 -15.45 8.31
CA PRO A 123 -12.55 -14.54 7.22
C PRO A 123 -13.37 -13.33 7.69
N LEU A 124 -13.28 -12.24 6.93
CA LEU A 124 -14.12 -11.06 7.09
C LEU A 124 -14.62 -10.60 5.73
N SER A 125 -15.92 -10.30 5.65
CA SER A 125 -16.54 -9.71 4.46
C SER A 125 -16.83 -8.23 4.66
N HIS A 126 -16.53 -7.41 3.66
CA HIS A 126 -16.81 -5.98 3.63
C HIS A 126 -16.91 -5.50 2.18
N GLU A 127 -17.96 -4.75 1.83
CA GLU A 127 -18.17 -4.15 0.49
C GLU A 127 -17.96 -5.14 -0.69
N GLY A 128 -18.42 -6.39 -0.55
CA GLY A 128 -18.29 -7.41 -1.58
C GLY A 128 -16.91 -8.07 -1.70
N PHE A 129 -15.99 -7.77 -0.77
CA PHE A 129 -14.72 -8.47 -0.61
C PHE A 129 -14.79 -9.40 0.59
N THR A 130 -14.22 -10.60 0.46
CA THR A 130 -14.02 -11.53 1.57
C THR A 130 -12.55 -11.89 1.63
N GLY A 131 -11.88 -11.51 2.72
CA GLY A 131 -10.47 -11.77 2.95
C GLY A 131 -10.26 -12.69 4.14
N ASP A 132 -9.17 -13.45 4.11
CA ASP A 132 -8.79 -14.42 5.16
C ASP A 132 -7.28 -14.30 5.45
N PRO A 133 -6.86 -14.14 6.71
CA PRO A 133 -5.44 -14.16 7.09
C PRO A 133 -4.67 -15.40 6.61
N LYS A 134 -5.33 -16.56 6.43
CA LYS A 134 -4.71 -17.79 5.92
C LYS A 134 -4.20 -17.67 4.48
N ASN A 135 -4.66 -16.67 3.74
CA ASN A 135 -4.15 -16.36 2.41
C ASN A 135 -2.75 -15.71 2.45
N LEU A 136 -2.29 -15.28 3.63
CA LEU A 136 -1.02 -14.59 3.83
C LEU A 136 0.04 -15.53 4.42
N GLN A 137 1.29 -15.38 3.97
CA GLN A 137 2.42 -16.18 4.46
C GLN A 137 2.96 -15.58 5.76
N ASN A 138 3.11 -16.43 6.78
CA ASN A 138 3.69 -16.05 8.07
C ASN A 138 5.12 -15.49 7.92
N GLY A 139 5.43 -14.49 8.75
CA GLY A 139 6.72 -13.80 8.77
C GLY A 139 6.93 -12.80 7.63
N LYS A 140 6.00 -12.62 6.70
CA LYS A 140 6.10 -11.63 5.61
C LYS A 140 5.42 -10.31 5.98
N ILE A 141 5.94 -9.21 5.43
CA ILE A 141 5.40 -7.87 5.60
C ILE A 141 4.37 -7.61 4.51
N TYR A 142 3.17 -7.18 4.89
CA TYR A 142 2.06 -6.87 3.99
C TYR A 142 1.61 -5.43 4.16
N THR A 143 1.15 -4.81 3.08
CA THR A 143 0.55 -3.48 3.11
C THR A 143 -0.98 -3.52 3.27
N LEU A 144 -1.54 -2.47 3.88
CA LEU A 144 -2.97 -2.13 3.85
C LEU A 144 -3.32 -1.04 2.81
N ASP A 145 -2.31 -0.46 2.16
CA ASP A 145 -2.40 0.72 1.28
C ASP A 145 -1.89 0.41 -0.15
N HIS A 146 -2.54 -0.54 -0.81
CA HIS A 146 -2.07 -1.17 -2.05
C HIS A 146 -1.84 -0.20 -3.20
N ARG A 147 -2.76 0.74 -3.41
CA ARG A 147 -2.66 1.77 -4.48
C ARG A 147 -1.37 2.58 -4.38
N ARG A 148 -1.01 2.98 -3.15
CA ARG A 148 0.19 3.79 -2.91
C ARG A 148 1.45 2.96 -3.10
N LEU A 149 1.48 1.72 -2.60
CA LEU A 149 2.62 0.83 -2.86
C LEU A 149 2.84 0.56 -4.36
N VAL A 150 1.76 0.40 -5.14
CA VAL A 150 1.85 0.32 -6.62
C VAL A 150 2.51 1.57 -7.19
N ALA A 151 2.04 2.75 -6.79
CA ALA A 151 2.59 4.01 -7.29
C ALA A 151 4.09 4.16 -6.98
N TYR A 152 4.49 3.92 -5.74
CA TYR A 152 5.90 3.93 -5.32
C TYR A 152 6.77 2.98 -6.14
N ARG A 153 6.32 1.74 -6.35
CA ARG A 153 7.08 0.75 -7.12
C ARG A 153 7.21 1.13 -8.59
N LEU A 154 6.14 1.59 -9.22
CA LEU A 154 6.14 1.99 -10.63
C LEU A 154 6.88 3.31 -10.88
N ALA A 155 7.01 4.16 -9.85
CA ALA A 155 7.90 5.32 -9.87
C ALA A 155 9.39 4.97 -9.62
N GLY A 156 9.73 3.69 -9.40
CA GLY A 156 11.12 3.25 -9.21
C GLY A 156 11.69 3.50 -7.81
N ARG A 157 10.82 3.71 -6.81
CA ARG A 157 11.25 4.00 -5.43
C ARG A 157 11.83 2.77 -4.76
N LYS A 158 13.09 2.87 -4.32
CA LYS A 158 13.77 1.80 -3.58
C LYS A 158 13.27 1.68 -2.14
N THR A 159 13.23 2.80 -1.42
CA THR A 159 12.72 2.88 -0.05
C THR A 159 11.52 3.82 0.03
N ILE A 160 10.59 3.52 0.93
CA ILE A 160 9.32 4.24 1.07
C ILE A 160 8.98 4.47 2.54
N PRO A 161 8.24 5.53 2.87
CA PRO A 161 7.76 5.79 4.22
C PRO A 161 6.73 4.74 4.60
N ALA A 162 6.95 4.10 5.73
CA ALA A 162 6.10 3.06 6.25
C ALA A 162 5.77 3.31 7.72
N GLN A 163 4.61 2.83 8.14
CA GLN A 163 4.19 2.83 9.52
C GLN A 163 3.63 1.46 9.88
N TRP A 164 4.07 0.91 11.01
CA TRP A 164 3.53 -0.35 11.51
C TRP A 164 2.11 -0.17 12.03
N ALA A 165 1.17 -0.90 11.45
CA ALA A 165 -0.24 -0.88 11.84
C ALA A 165 -0.46 -1.69 13.13
N SER A 166 -1.36 -1.21 13.99
CA SER A 166 -1.79 -1.97 15.17
C SER A 166 -2.56 -3.23 14.77
N LEU A 167 -2.53 -4.26 15.62
CA LEU A 167 -3.25 -5.51 15.37
C LEU A 167 -4.76 -5.30 15.19
N SER A 168 -5.36 -4.33 15.89
CA SER A 168 -6.78 -3.97 15.69
C SER A 168 -7.04 -3.46 14.28
N VAL A 169 -6.25 -2.50 13.80
CA VAL A 169 -6.36 -1.96 12.44
C VAL A 169 -6.19 -3.07 11.40
N VAL A 170 -5.22 -3.98 11.61
CA VAL A 170 -4.97 -5.11 10.72
C VAL A 170 -6.13 -6.09 10.72
N ARG A 171 -6.66 -6.44 11.89
CA ARG A 171 -7.81 -7.35 12.05
C ARG A 171 -9.07 -6.78 11.41
N ASP A 172 -9.33 -5.49 11.57
CA ASP A 172 -10.54 -4.84 11.06
C ASP A 172 -10.46 -4.60 9.54
N ASN A 173 -9.24 -4.58 8.98
CA ASN A 173 -9.00 -4.53 7.54
C ASN A 173 -8.76 -5.92 6.90
N ARG A 174 -8.94 -7.03 7.63
CA ARG A 174 -8.64 -8.38 7.12
C ARG A 174 -9.49 -8.81 5.94
N TRP A 175 -10.61 -8.13 5.69
CA TRP A 175 -11.40 -8.29 4.46
C TRP A 175 -10.60 -7.99 3.18
N LYS A 176 -9.46 -7.28 3.27
CA LYS A 176 -8.53 -7.05 2.16
C LYS A 176 -7.62 -8.24 1.85
N PHE A 177 -7.60 -9.30 2.67
CA PHE A 177 -6.63 -10.39 2.59
C PHE A 177 -7.04 -11.43 1.54
N THR A 178 -7.03 -11.01 0.28
CA THR A 178 -7.58 -11.77 -0.86
C THR A 178 -6.51 -12.27 -1.83
N THR A 179 -5.23 -12.03 -1.57
CA THR A 179 -4.15 -12.47 -2.45
C THR A 179 -4.00 -14.00 -2.46
N MET A 180 -3.85 -14.59 -3.65
CA MET A 180 -3.57 -16.03 -3.83
C MET A 180 -2.13 -16.31 -4.27
N ASN A 181 -1.36 -15.27 -4.61
CA ASN A 181 0.02 -15.40 -5.09
C ASN A 181 1.06 -15.11 -3.99
N GLY A 182 0.62 -15.13 -2.73
CA GLY A 182 1.42 -14.77 -1.56
C GLY A 182 1.71 -13.26 -1.45
N GLY A 183 1.02 -12.42 -2.23
CA GLY A 183 1.17 -10.97 -2.24
C GLY A 183 2.32 -10.43 -3.08
N ARG A 184 2.82 -11.21 -4.04
CA ARG A 184 3.98 -10.82 -4.88
C ARG A 184 3.62 -9.82 -5.97
N SER A 185 2.40 -9.91 -6.50
CA SER A 185 1.85 -8.97 -7.47
C SER A 185 0.39 -8.68 -7.18
N ILE A 186 -0.11 -7.60 -7.77
CA ILE A 186 -1.51 -7.16 -7.66
C ILE A 186 -1.95 -6.65 -9.05
N ALA A 187 -3.20 -6.91 -9.41
CA ALA A 187 -3.76 -6.44 -10.68
C ALA A 187 -4.65 -5.21 -10.46
N PRO A 188 -4.76 -4.27 -11.42
CA PRO A 188 -5.86 -3.32 -11.39
C PRO A 188 -7.17 -4.10 -11.43
N LYS A 189 -8.17 -3.68 -10.65
CA LYS A 189 -9.51 -4.23 -10.77
C LYS A 189 -9.95 -3.95 -12.21
N PRO A 190 -10.42 -4.96 -12.97
CA PRO A 190 -10.99 -4.68 -14.28
C PRO A 190 -12.08 -3.66 -14.05
N GLU A 191 -11.91 -2.49 -14.67
CA GLU A 191 -12.94 -1.49 -14.68
C GLU A 191 -14.12 -2.18 -15.36
N VAL A 192 -15.13 -2.56 -14.58
CA VAL A 192 -16.46 -2.60 -15.15
C VAL A 192 -16.63 -1.16 -15.58
N LEU A 193 -16.49 -0.92 -16.89
CA LEU A 193 -16.79 0.31 -17.58
C LEU A 193 -18.15 0.78 -17.07
N GLN A 194 -18.15 1.47 -15.93
CA GLN A 194 -19.20 2.38 -15.57
C GLN A 194 -18.96 3.53 -16.52
N LEU A 195 -19.57 3.39 -17.69
CA LEU A 195 -19.85 4.29 -18.80
C LEU A 195 -20.37 5.69 -18.36
N ARG A 196 -19.92 6.23 -17.23
CA ARG A 196 -20.49 7.42 -16.60
C ARG A 196 -19.53 8.59 -16.48
N HIS A 197 -18.24 8.44 -16.77
CA HIS A 197 -17.29 9.57 -16.72
C HIS A 197 -16.59 9.89 -18.05
N CYS A 198 -16.73 9.08 -19.10
CA CYS A 198 -16.26 9.42 -20.44
C CYS A 198 -17.39 9.99 -21.33
N ARG A 199 -18.24 10.87 -20.77
CA ARG A 199 -19.32 11.56 -21.52
C ARG A 199 -19.37 13.07 -21.32
N SER A 200 -18.29 13.68 -20.82
CA SER A 200 -18.17 15.14 -20.69
C SER A 200 -17.18 15.79 -21.67
N ARG A 201 -16.63 15.04 -22.64
CA ARG A 201 -15.62 15.57 -23.58
C ARG A 201 -15.76 15.13 -25.04
N LEU A 202 -16.99 14.83 -25.49
CA LEU A 202 -17.32 14.56 -26.90
C LEU A 202 -18.56 15.34 -27.38
N SER A 203 -18.69 16.59 -26.95
CA SER A 203 -19.62 17.55 -27.55
C SER A 203 -18.92 18.87 -27.85
N SER A 204 -17.86 18.79 -28.65
CA SER A 204 -17.29 19.93 -29.35
C SER A 204 -16.43 19.37 -30.49
N VAL A 205 -16.75 19.78 -31.72
CA VAL A 205 -16.05 19.46 -32.97
C VAL A 205 -16.38 18.10 -33.58
N CYS A 206 -17.54 18.03 -34.23
CA CYS A 206 -17.76 17.32 -35.51
C CYS A 206 -18.97 17.98 -36.19
N ASP A 207 -18.82 19.23 -36.62
CA ASP A 207 -19.68 19.76 -37.68
C ASP A 207 -19.18 19.15 -39.01
N PRO A 208 -20.01 18.39 -39.74
CA PRO A 208 -19.65 17.98 -41.09
C PRO A 208 -19.66 19.21 -42.01
N PRO A 209 -18.69 19.36 -42.93
CA PRO A 209 -18.73 20.44 -43.90
C PRO A 209 -19.95 20.29 -44.81
N LEU A 210 -20.77 21.34 -44.85
CA LEU A 210 -21.88 21.48 -45.80
C LEU A 210 -21.34 21.39 -47.22
N VAL A 211 -21.75 20.34 -47.94
CA VAL A 211 -21.49 20.18 -49.38
C VAL A 211 -22.32 21.22 -50.13
N PRO A 212 -21.73 22.15 -50.91
CA PRO A 212 -22.52 23.02 -51.77
C PRO A 212 -23.05 22.24 -52.97
N THR A 213 -24.37 22.14 -53.07
CA THR A 213 -25.10 21.69 -54.25
C THR A 213 -24.88 22.68 -55.40
N VAL A 214 -23.95 22.37 -56.32
CA VAL A 214 -23.82 23.11 -57.57
C VAL A 214 -24.83 22.57 -58.57
N ARG A 215 -25.81 23.42 -58.89
CA ARG A 215 -26.80 23.24 -59.96
C ARG A 215 -26.09 23.12 -61.31
N GLY A 216 -26.51 22.14 -62.10
CA GLY A 216 -26.10 22.02 -63.49
C GLY A 216 -26.58 23.20 -64.33
N ARG A 217 -25.77 23.57 -65.32
CA ARG A 217 -26.23 24.10 -66.60
C ARG A 217 -25.12 24.04 -67.66
N ASP A 218 -25.39 23.24 -68.67
CA ASP A 218 -25.21 23.49 -70.10
C ASP A 218 -23.84 23.57 -70.83
N HIS A 219 -23.87 22.79 -71.92
CA HIS A 219 -23.47 23.05 -73.30
C HIS A 219 -22.03 22.85 -73.80
N SER A 220 -22.01 22.09 -74.91
CA SER A 220 -21.16 22.19 -76.10
C SER A 220 -19.68 21.82 -75.99
N GLY A 221 -19.37 20.65 -76.55
CA GLY A 221 -18.76 20.62 -77.88
C GLY A 221 -17.23 20.51 -77.96
N VAL A 222 -16.84 19.67 -78.93
CA VAL A 222 -15.59 19.70 -79.72
C VAL A 222 -14.39 18.91 -79.16
N SER A 223 -14.27 17.68 -79.67
CA SER A 223 -13.17 17.17 -80.53
C SER A 223 -11.74 17.72 -80.30
N PHE A 224 -10.77 16.84 -80.00
CA PHE A 224 -9.65 16.47 -80.91
C PHE A 224 -8.59 15.57 -80.26
N ALA A 225 -7.91 14.82 -81.14
CA ALA A 225 -6.58 14.19 -81.06
C ALA A 225 -6.45 12.88 -80.24
N LEU A 226 -6.51 11.70 -80.87
CA LEU A 226 -5.49 10.96 -81.66
C LEU A 226 -4.30 10.40 -80.86
N GLN A 227 -4.22 9.07 -80.95
CA GLN A 227 -3.17 8.14 -80.57
C GLN A 227 -1.83 8.41 -81.27
N GLN A 228 -0.75 7.94 -80.65
CA GLN A 228 0.43 7.43 -81.36
C GLN A 228 0.17 6.02 -81.86
#